data_AF-A0A0C3GLS5-F1
#
_entry.id   AF-A0A0C3GLS5-F1
#
_cell.length_a   1.000
_cell.length_b   1.000
_cell.length_c   1.000
_cell.angle_alpha   90.00
_cell.angle_beta   90.00
_cell.angle_gamma   90.00
#
_symmetry.space_group_name_H-M   'P 1'
#
loop_
_entity.id
_entity.type
_entity.pdbx_description
1 polymer ?
#
loop_
_entity_poly.entity_id
_entity_poly.type
_entity_poly.pdbx_seq_one_letter_code
_entity_poly.pdbx_strand_id
1 'polypeptide(L)'
;MPAIKYTSTEQKLDMFQVAYGTSVVKDMQEKYAIIADKFPIWAIHSDCMAQHITWTALEAEGFGANLQHYNPPIDAGVQKAWNIPVDWELNAQHVFGTPTSGAGDKKSVIWVQD
;
A
#
# COMPACT_ATOMS: atom_id res chain seq x y z
N MET A 1 -27.27 -7.57 26.44
CA MET A 1 -25.83 -7.28 26.57
C MET A 1 -25.64 -5.77 26.49
N PRO A 2 -24.81 -5.14 27.34
CA PRO A 2 -24.57 -3.71 27.25
C PRO A 2 -23.80 -3.40 25.96
N ALA A 3 -24.10 -2.28 25.31
CA ALA A 3 -23.39 -1.83 24.11
C ALA A 3 -21.93 -1.50 24.47
N ILE A 4 -20.99 -2.19 23.82
CA ILE A 4 -19.56 -1.88 23.93
C ILE A 4 -19.35 -0.53 23.24
N LYS A 5 -18.90 0.48 23.98
CA LYS A 5 -18.54 1.78 23.44
C LYS A 5 -17.08 1.76 23.01
N TYR A 6 -16.81 2.01 21.74
CA TYR A 6 -15.48 2.04 21.14
C TYR A 6 -14.87 3.44 21.10
N THR A 7 -15.24 4.30 22.05
CA THR A 7 -14.90 5.74 22.04
C THR A 7 -13.40 6.02 21.94
N SER A 8 -12.56 5.16 22.54
CA SER A 8 -11.10 5.28 22.42
C SER A 8 -10.55 4.87 21.05
N THR A 9 -11.27 4.01 20.33
CA THR A 9 -10.96 3.62 18.94
C THR A 9 -11.42 4.72 17.98
N GLU A 10 -12.62 5.28 18.17
CA GLU A 10 -13.15 6.38 17.36
C GLU A 10 -12.21 7.60 17.39
N GLN A 11 -11.78 8.01 18.59
CA GLN A 11 -10.82 9.11 18.74
C GLN A 11 -9.46 8.85 18.07
N LYS A 12 -9.02 7.58 18.01
CA LYS A 12 -7.80 7.21 17.29
C LYS A 12 -8.00 7.28 15.77
N LEU A 13 -9.16 6.85 15.27
CA LEU A 13 -9.50 6.88 13.86
C LEU A 13 -9.57 8.33 13.34
N ASP A 14 -10.15 9.25 14.11
CA ASP A 14 -10.19 10.68 13.76
C ASP A 14 -8.78 11.30 13.69
N MET A 15 -7.88 10.89 14.58
CA MET A 15 -6.47 11.31 14.52
C MET A 15 -5.72 10.77 13.30
N PHE A 16 -6.11 9.61 12.76
CA PHE A 16 -5.49 9.05 11.58
C PHE A 16 -5.90 9.80 10.31
N GLN A 17 -7.07 10.44 10.28
CA GLN A 17 -7.56 11.19 9.12
C GLN A 17 -6.71 12.43 8.78
N VAL A 18 -5.97 12.98 9.75
CA VAL A 18 -5.15 14.20 9.59
C VAL A 18 -3.66 13.91 9.37
N ALA A 19 -3.22 12.65 9.39
CA ALA A 19 -1.81 12.30 9.22
C ALA A 19 -1.43 12.21 7.73
N TYR A 20 -0.79 13.26 7.21
CA TYR A 20 -0.06 13.22 5.94
C TYR A 20 1.28 12.49 6.14
N GLY A 21 1.23 11.16 6.29
CA GLY A 21 2.33 10.18 6.23
C GLY A 21 3.72 10.62 6.72
N THR A 22 4.02 10.43 8.01
CA THR A 22 5.39 10.41 8.57
C THR A 22 5.64 9.09 9.26
N SER A 23 6.84 8.50 9.15
CA SER A 23 7.36 7.23 9.73
C SER A 23 6.45 6.40 10.66
N VAL A 24 5.24 6.05 10.23
CA VAL A 24 4.22 5.43 11.09
C VAL A 24 4.69 4.07 11.59
N VAL A 25 5.42 3.33 10.74
CA VAL A 25 5.88 1.97 11.08
C VAL A 25 6.80 2.01 12.29
N LYS A 26 7.85 2.84 12.26
CA LYS A 26 8.83 2.93 13.35
C LYS A 26 8.17 3.41 14.64
N ASP A 27 7.33 4.44 14.57
CA ASP A 27 6.59 4.94 15.73
C ASP A 27 5.69 3.86 16.35
N MET A 28 5.06 3.02 15.52
CA MET A 28 4.21 1.93 15.99
C MET A 28 5.04 0.80 16.59
N GLN A 29 6.22 0.50 16.03
CA GLN A 29 7.17 -0.46 16.61
C GLN A 29 7.63 -0.03 18.01
N GLU A 30 7.95 1.25 18.20
CA GLU A 30 8.36 1.81 19.49
C GLU A 30 7.21 1.81 20.51
N LYS A 31 5.99 2.19 20.08
CA LYS A 31 4.79 2.22 20.95
C LYS A 31 4.30 0.84 21.35
N TYR A 32 4.47 -0.18 20.51
CA TYR A 32 3.90 -1.52 20.69
C TYR A 32 4.96 -2.62 20.52
N ALA A 33 6.01 -2.57 21.35
CA ALA A 33 7.18 -3.43 21.29
C ALA A 33 6.89 -4.95 21.17
N ILE A 34 5.84 -5.45 21.83
CA ILE A 34 5.47 -6.89 21.82
C ILE A 34 5.13 -7.40 20.41
N ILE A 35 4.60 -6.53 19.55
CA ILE A 35 4.17 -6.86 18.17
C ILE A 35 4.93 -6.02 17.14
N ALA A 36 6.10 -5.48 17.52
CA ALA A 36 6.88 -4.58 16.67
C ALA A 36 7.30 -5.25 15.35
N ASP A 37 7.54 -6.56 15.36
CA ASP A 37 7.88 -7.33 14.16
C ASP A 37 6.74 -7.40 13.14
N LYS A 38 5.49 -7.14 13.54
CA LYS A 38 4.32 -7.21 12.67
C LYS A 38 4.09 -5.96 11.83
N PHE A 39 4.48 -4.78 12.33
CA PHE A 39 4.17 -3.52 11.64
C PHE A 39 4.80 -3.40 10.24
N PRO A 40 6.05 -3.82 9.99
CA PRO A 40 6.60 -3.80 8.63
C PRO A 40 5.78 -4.67 7.66
N ILE A 41 5.36 -5.86 8.11
CA ILE A 41 4.55 -6.79 7.30
C ILE A 41 3.18 -6.17 7.00
N TRP A 42 2.53 -5.59 8.01
CA TRP A 42 1.23 -4.93 7.84
C TRP A 42 1.31 -3.67 6.98
N ALA A 43 2.42 -2.94 7.02
CA ALA A 43 2.66 -1.82 6.13
C ALA A 43 2.71 -2.28 4.67
N ILE A 44 3.43 -3.37 4.37
CA ILE A 44 3.45 -3.97 3.02
C ILE A 44 2.06 -4.45 2.61
N HIS A 45 1.30 -5.11 3.50
CA HIS A 45 -0.07 -5.51 3.18
C HIS A 45 -0.95 -4.31 2.83
N SER A 46 -0.86 -3.23 3.61
CA SER A 46 -1.61 -2.00 3.38
C SER A 46 -1.24 -1.38 2.03
N ASP A 47 0.05 -1.33 1.70
CA ASP A 47 0.55 -0.83 0.43
C ASP A 47 0.06 -1.68 -0.76
N CYS A 48 0.16 -3.01 -0.67
CA CYS A 48 -0.38 -3.91 -1.70
C CYS A 48 -1.90 -3.75 -1.90
N MET A 49 -2.67 -3.60 -0.81
CA MET A 49 -4.11 -3.35 -0.91
C MET A 49 -4.40 -2.01 -1.59
N ALA A 50 -3.66 -0.96 -1.26
CA ALA A 50 -3.80 0.34 -1.90
C ALA A 50 -3.47 0.29 -3.39
N GLN A 51 -2.38 -0.40 -3.77
CA GLN A 51 -2.02 -0.62 -5.18
C GLN A 51 -3.12 -1.36 -5.93
N HIS A 52 -3.68 -2.44 -5.34
CA HIS A 52 -4.76 -3.21 -5.94
C HIS A 52 -6.04 -2.40 -6.12
N ILE A 53 -6.50 -1.69 -5.08
CA ILE A 53 -7.69 -0.83 -5.13
C ILE A 53 -7.52 0.28 -6.16
N THR A 54 -6.32 0.87 -6.24
CA THR A 54 -6.02 1.89 -7.24
C THR A 54 -6.12 1.31 -8.66
N TRP A 55 -5.64 0.07 -8.86
CA TRP A 55 -5.69 -0.58 -10.17
C TRP A 55 -7.15 -0.81 -10.57
N THR A 56 -7.94 -1.40 -9.68
CA THR A 56 -9.35 -1.69 -9.98
C THR A 56 -10.17 -0.41 -10.18
N ALA A 57 -9.88 0.65 -9.44
CA ALA A 57 -10.51 1.96 -9.65
C ALA A 57 -10.15 2.55 -11.02
N LEU A 58 -8.88 2.49 -11.43
CA LEU A 58 -8.43 2.94 -12.75
C LEU A 58 -9.13 2.15 -13.87
N GLU A 59 -9.22 0.83 -13.72
CA GLU A 59 -9.87 -0.05 -14.70
C GLU A 59 -11.38 0.20 -14.80
N ALA A 60 -12.05 0.45 -13.68
CA ALA A 60 -13.47 0.82 -13.66
C ALA A 60 -13.75 2.15 -14.41
N GLU A 61 -12.79 3.06 -14.44
CA GLU A 61 -12.84 4.32 -15.22
C GLU A 61 -12.35 4.15 -16.67
N GLY A 62 -12.05 2.93 -17.11
CA GLY A 62 -11.63 2.60 -18.47
C GLY A 62 -10.13 2.75 -18.75
N PHE A 63 -9.30 2.93 -17.72
CA PHE A 63 -7.84 2.98 -17.88
C PHE A 63 -7.21 1.58 -17.81
N GLY A 64 -6.11 1.42 -18.54
CA GLY A 64 -5.21 0.28 -18.39
C GLY A 64 -4.13 0.61 -17.38
N ALA A 65 -3.67 -0.39 -16.63
CA ALA A 65 -2.54 -0.23 -15.72
C ALA A 65 -1.64 -1.47 -15.70
N ASN A 66 -0.41 -1.29 -15.21
CA ASN A 66 0.52 -2.36 -14.89
C ASN A 66 1.40 -1.96 -13.69
N LEU A 67 1.90 -2.96 -12.97
CA LEU A 67 2.71 -2.78 -11.77
C LEU A 67 4.15 -3.24 -12.03
N GLN A 68 5.12 -2.36 -11.77
CA GLN A 68 6.55 -2.58 -11.99
C GLN A 68 7.34 -2.48 -10.70
N HIS A 69 8.54 -3.08 -10.69
CA HIS A 69 9.47 -3.08 -9.56
C HIS A 69 10.89 -2.77 -10.05
N TYR A 70 11.17 -1.49 -10.32
CA TYR A 70 12.50 -0.99 -10.69
C TYR A 70 13.35 -0.58 -9.48
N ASN A 71 12.80 -0.68 -8.27
CA ASN A 71 13.50 -0.57 -7.00
C ASN A 71 14.43 -1.78 -6.77
N PRO A 72 15.53 -1.63 -6.00
CA PRO A 72 16.07 -0.38 -5.44
C PRO A 72 16.91 0.54 -6.37
N PRO A 73 17.35 0.16 -7.61
CA PRO A 73 18.25 1.01 -8.39
C PRO A 73 17.81 2.46 -8.62
N ILE A 74 16.50 2.73 -8.73
CA ILE A 74 15.99 4.07 -9.03
C ILE A 74 15.71 4.92 -7.79
N ASP A 75 15.68 4.33 -6.61
CA ASP A 75 15.12 4.93 -5.38
C ASP A 75 15.77 6.26 -5.03
N ALA A 76 17.11 6.30 -5.00
CA ALA A 76 17.85 7.52 -4.68
C ALA A 76 17.61 8.64 -5.70
N GLY A 77 17.44 8.28 -6.98
CA GLY A 77 17.12 9.24 -8.04
C GLY A 77 15.72 9.81 -7.89
N VAL A 78 14.73 8.95 -7.61
CA VAL A 78 13.34 9.33 -7.35
C VAL A 78 13.26 10.22 -6.11
N GLN A 79 13.87 9.82 -5.01
CA GLN A 79 13.87 10.59 -3.76
C GLN A 79 14.41 12.00 -3.97
N LYS A 80 15.55 12.12 -4.66
CA LYS A 80 16.15 13.42 -4.96
C LYS A 80 15.31 14.27 -5.91
N ALA A 81 14.72 13.67 -6.95
CA ALA A 81 13.99 14.40 -7.97
C ALA A 81 12.69 15.03 -7.44
N TRP A 82 12.03 14.36 -6.48
CA TRP A 82 10.73 14.79 -5.95
C TRP A 82 10.76 15.18 -4.47
N ASN A 83 11.94 15.35 -3.87
CA ASN A 83 12.12 15.67 -2.45
C ASN A 83 11.34 14.71 -1.53
N ILE A 84 11.37 13.42 -1.84
CA ILE A 84 10.72 12.40 -1.01
C ILE A 84 11.58 12.16 0.24
N PRO A 85 10.97 12.03 1.44
CA PRO A 85 11.70 11.71 2.65
C PRO A 85 12.50 10.40 2.52
N VAL A 86 13.70 10.37 3.11
CA VAL A 86 14.62 9.22 3.02
C VAL A 86 14.11 7.96 3.75
N ASP A 87 13.18 8.13 4.68
CA ASP A 87 12.52 7.08 5.44
C ASP A 87 11.30 6.47 4.69
N TRP A 88 10.98 6.98 3.51
CA TRP A 88 9.98 6.37 2.63
C TRP A 88 10.63 5.31 1.75
N GLU A 89 10.06 4.10 1.79
CA GLU A 89 10.48 2.97 0.99
C GLU A 89 9.64 2.88 -0.29
N LEU A 90 10.31 2.80 -1.45
CA LEU A 90 9.65 2.62 -2.74
C LEU A 90 9.39 1.13 -2.99
N ASN A 91 8.15 0.69 -2.80
CA ASN A 91 7.79 -0.72 -2.99
C ASN A 91 7.54 -1.10 -4.46
N ALA A 92 6.86 -0.24 -5.23
CA ALA A 92 6.50 -0.51 -6.62
C ALA A 92 6.19 0.78 -7.40
N GLN A 93 6.07 0.67 -8.72
CA GLN A 93 5.64 1.75 -9.61
C GLN A 93 4.38 1.32 -10.36
N HIS A 94 3.30 2.09 -10.20
CA HIS A 94 2.02 1.81 -10.83
C HIS A 94 1.86 2.69 -12.08
N VAL A 95 1.97 2.10 -13.26
CA VAL A 95 1.91 2.81 -14.53
C VAL A 95 0.53 2.62 -15.15
N PHE A 96 -0.14 3.72 -15.48
CA PHE A 96 -1.50 3.69 -16.03
C PHE A 96 -1.70 4.68 -17.18
N GLY A 97 -2.74 4.45 -17.99
CA GLY A 97 -3.07 5.31 -19.13
C GLY A 97 -4.19 4.75 -20.00
N THR A 98 -4.46 5.40 -21.13
CA THR A 98 -5.46 4.92 -22.10
C THR A 98 -5.01 3.56 -22.66
N PRO A 99 -5.83 2.49 -22.57
CA PRO A 99 -5.48 1.20 -23.15
C PRO A 99 -5.25 1.32 -24.66
N THR A 100 -4.12 0.79 -25.15
CA THR A 100 -3.83 0.71 -26.59
C THR A 100 -4.18 -0.65 -27.20
N SER A 101 -4.39 -1.66 -26.35
CA SER A 101 -4.82 -3.01 -26.71
C SER A 101 -5.54 -3.67 -25.54
N GLY A 102 -6.25 -4.77 -25.79
CA GLY A 102 -6.81 -5.62 -24.72
C GLY A 102 -5.71 -6.29 -23.89
N ALA A 103 -6.09 -6.78 -22.71
CA ALA A 103 -5.22 -7.62 -21.89
C ALA A 103 -4.95 -8.97 -22.59
N GLY A 104 -3.74 -9.51 -22.42
CA GLY A 104 -3.41 -10.85 -22.91
C GLY A 104 -4.09 -11.95 -22.10
N ASP A 105 -4.06 -13.18 -22.62
CA ASP A 105 -4.66 -14.34 -21.96
C ASP A 105 -4.03 -14.60 -20.58
N LYS A 106 -4.88 -14.67 -19.55
CA LYS A 106 -4.46 -15.06 -18.20
C LYS A 106 -4.69 -16.56 -18.01
N LYS A 107 -3.62 -17.32 -17.76
CA LYS A 107 -3.73 -18.71 -17.32
C LYS A 107 -3.95 -18.76 -15.82
N SER A 108 -5.08 -19.34 -15.38
CA SER A 108 -5.31 -19.67 -13.96
C SER A 108 -4.76 -21.06 -13.66
N VAL A 109 -3.75 -21.16 -12.80
CA VAL A 109 -3.33 -22.43 -12.20
C VAL A 109 -4.02 -22.54 -10.85
N ILE A 110 -5.02 -23.40 -10.75
CA ILE A 110 -5.63 -23.78 -9.48
C ILE A 110 -4.99 -25.12 -9.10
N TRP A 111 -4.12 -25.12 -8.10
CA TRP A 111 -3.61 -26.36 -7.53
C TRP A 111 -4.71 -26.97 -6.66
N VAL A 112 -5.47 -27.91 -7.21
CA VAL A 112 -6.30 -28.81 -6.41
C VAL A 112 -5.36 -29.95 -6.00
N GLN A 113 -5.03 -30.04 -4.72
CA GLN A 113 -4.43 -31.26 -4.17
C GLN A 113 -5.56 -32.28 -4.07
N ASP A 114 -5.44 -33.39 -4.81
CA ASP A 114 -6.24 -34.60 -4.63
C ASP A 114 -5.92 -35.29 -3.29
#